data_AF-A0A1V5ZW08-F1
#
_entry.id   AF-A0A1V5ZW08-F1
#
_cell.length_a   1.000
_cell.length_b   1.000
_cell.length_c   1.000
_cell.angle_alpha   90.00
_cell.angle_beta   90.00
_cell.angle_gamma   90.00
#
_symmetry.space_group_name_H-M   'P 1'
#
loop_
_entity.id
_entity.type
_entity.pdbx_description
1 polymer ?
#
loop_
_entity_poly.entity_id
_entity_poly.type
_entity_poly.pdbx_seq_one_letter_code
_entity_poly.pdbx_strand_id
1 'polypeptide(L)'
;MPQPQPDFRVHLECLTSGPTGGKFWIAEVYGSKAIVRWGPIGKTGQSKEYLFGNQTAALSFVLDKEDEKRGKGYYEVSRQRAPLTAAKPKPAAPPEPSPAQGIDIVSDEALSWDF
;
A
#
# COMPACT_ATOMS: atom_id res chain seq x y z
N MET A 1 -4.67 12.97 21.33
CA MET A 1 -3.33 12.38 21.17
C MET A 1 -3.04 12.35 19.67
N PRO A 2 -2.06 13.07 19.13
CA PRO A 2 -1.67 12.89 17.73
C PRO A 2 -1.16 11.45 17.55
N GLN A 3 -1.76 10.70 16.63
CA GLN A 3 -1.28 9.37 16.26
C GLN A 3 0.18 9.50 15.79
N PRO A 4 1.14 8.74 16.34
CA PRO A 4 2.52 8.80 15.85
C PRO A 4 2.52 8.52 14.35
N GLN A 5 2.98 9.49 13.56
CA GLN A 5 3.18 9.31 12.13
C GLN A 5 4.36 8.35 11.96
N PRO A 6 4.25 7.28 11.15
CA PRO A 6 5.39 6.43 10.88
C PRO A 6 6.48 7.22 10.17
N ASP A 7 7.74 6.97 10.52
CA ASP A 7 8.92 7.50 9.84
C ASP A 7 8.98 7.07 8.38
N PHE A 8 8.48 5.85 8.10
CA PHE A 8 8.37 5.33 6.75
C PHE A 8 7.11 4.47 6.63
N ARG A 9 6.35 4.64 5.57
CA ARG A 9 5.17 3.85 5.24
C ARG A 9 5.14 3.59 3.76
N VAL A 10 4.92 2.34 3.36
CA VAL A 10 4.71 1.95 1.98
C VAL A 10 3.42 1.15 1.88
N HIS A 11 2.64 1.42 0.86
CA HIS A 11 1.41 0.73 0.52
C HIS A 11 1.55 0.20 -0.91
N LEU A 12 1.51 -1.12 -1.00
CA LEU A 12 1.51 -1.86 -2.24
C LEU A 12 0.18 -2.57 -2.39
N GLU A 13 -0.33 -2.64 -3.62
CA GLU A 13 -1.51 -3.41 -3.96
C GLU A 13 -1.19 -4.35 -5.11
N CYS A 14 -1.92 -5.45 -5.19
CA CYS A 14 -1.83 -6.40 -6.29
C CYS A 14 -3.25 -6.77 -6.69
N LEU A 15 -3.71 -6.22 -7.82
CA LEU A 15 -4.98 -6.58 -8.40
C LEU A 15 -4.79 -7.91 -9.10
N THR A 16 -5.34 -8.97 -8.51
CA THR A 16 -5.47 -10.25 -9.20
C THR A 16 -6.80 -10.20 -9.95
N SER A 17 -6.81 -10.48 -11.26
CA SER A 17 -8.02 -10.50 -12.11
C SER A 17 -9.02 -11.63 -11.78
N GLY A 18 -9.01 -12.16 -10.55
CA GLY A 18 -9.89 -13.22 -10.09
C GLY A 18 -10.98 -12.74 -9.13
N PRO A 19 -11.96 -13.60 -8.80
CA PRO A 19 -13.13 -13.25 -7.98
C PRO A 19 -12.82 -12.89 -6.52
N THR A 20 -11.57 -13.04 -6.08
CA THR A 20 -11.14 -12.87 -4.68
C THR A 20 -10.85 -11.41 -4.30
N GLY A 21 -10.86 -10.49 -5.26
CA GLY A 21 -10.41 -9.11 -5.04
C GLY A 21 -8.89 -9.03 -4.88
N GLY A 22 -8.30 -7.88 -5.21
CA GLY A 22 -6.86 -7.69 -5.07
C GLY A 22 -6.36 -7.85 -3.64
N LYS A 23 -5.04 -7.92 -3.46
CA LYS A 23 -4.38 -7.97 -2.15
C LYS A 23 -3.67 -6.65 -1.88
N PHE A 24 -3.76 -6.16 -0.65
CA PHE A 24 -2.95 -5.05 -0.18
C PHE A 24 -1.81 -5.56 0.72
N TRP A 25 -0.72 -4.82 0.72
CA TRP A 25 0.42 -4.99 1.60
C TRP A 25 0.91 -3.61 2.01
N ILE A 26 0.86 -3.31 3.31
CA ILE A 26 1.28 -2.04 3.89
C ILE A 26 2.40 -2.35 4.86
N ALA A 27 3.51 -1.62 4.80
CA ALA A 27 4.54 -1.68 5.83
C ALA A 27 4.81 -0.29 6.38
N GLU A 28 4.91 -0.20 7.70
CA GLU A 28 5.07 1.03 8.46
C GLU A 28 6.27 0.87 9.38
N VAL A 29 7.13 1.87 9.47
CA VAL A 29 8.32 1.89 10.32
C VAL A 29 8.19 3.05 11.29
N TYR A 30 8.41 2.74 12.56
CA TYR A 30 8.38 3.63 13.71
C TYR A 30 9.72 3.52 14.42
N GLY A 31 10.69 4.36 14.05
CA GLY A 31 12.07 4.22 14.48
C GLY A 31 12.58 2.79 14.25
N SER A 32 12.87 2.05 15.32
CA SER A 32 13.37 0.67 15.27
C SER A 32 12.30 -0.42 15.17
N LYS A 33 11.00 -0.07 15.07
CA LYS A 33 9.90 -1.03 14.95
C LYS A 33 9.32 -0.98 13.54
N ALA A 34 9.11 -2.12 12.88
CA ALA A 34 8.33 -2.22 11.64
C ALA A 34 7.01 -2.96 11.89
N ILE A 35 5.92 -2.46 11.33
CA ILE A 35 4.60 -3.06 11.35
C ILE A 35 4.23 -3.36 9.91
N VAL A 36 3.99 -4.63 9.60
CA VAL A 36 3.60 -5.08 8.26
C VAL A 36 2.17 -5.57 8.32
N ARG A 37 1.32 -5.08 7.43
CA ARG A 37 -0.10 -5.40 7.30
C ARG A 37 -0.38 -5.93 5.91
N TRP A 38 -1.17 -6.99 5.79
CA TRP A 38 -1.50 -7.56 4.48
C TRP A 38 -2.87 -8.20 4.51
N GLY A 39 -3.55 -8.22 3.37
CA GLY A 39 -4.87 -8.83 3.29
C GLY A 39 -5.53 -8.62 1.93
N PRO A 40 -6.76 -9.09 1.77
CA PRO A 40 -7.58 -8.76 0.61
C PRO A 40 -8.11 -7.33 0.73
N ILE A 41 -8.08 -6.58 -0.37
CA ILE A 41 -8.61 -5.21 -0.46
C ILE A 41 -10.10 -5.25 -0.06
N GLY A 42 -10.49 -4.37 0.87
CA GLY A 42 -11.85 -4.34 1.44
C GLY A 42 -12.07 -5.18 2.71
N LYS A 43 -11.05 -5.87 3.25
CA LYS A 43 -11.11 -6.48 4.60
C LYS A 43 -10.01 -5.92 5.51
N THR A 44 -10.17 -6.17 6.82
CA THR A 44 -9.21 -5.75 7.87
C THR A 44 -7.81 -6.34 7.68
N GLY A 45 -7.69 -7.50 7.03
CA GLY A 45 -6.42 -8.19 6.80
C GLY A 45 -5.77 -8.72 8.09
N GLN A 46 -4.47 -8.96 8.02
CA GLN A 46 -3.60 -9.35 9.11
C GLN A 46 -2.50 -8.31 9.30
N SER A 47 -1.99 -8.20 10.52
CA SER A 47 -0.88 -7.32 10.86
C SER A 47 0.14 -8.05 11.72
N LYS A 48 1.41 -7.74 11.52
CA LYS A 48 2.52 -8.28 12.28
C LYS A 48 3.55 -7.22 12.57
N GLU A 49 3.95 -7.15 13.83
CA GLU A 49 4.96 -6.22 14.30
C GLU A 49 6.31 -6.94 14.42
N TYR A 50 7.37 -6.20 14.09
CA TYR A 50 8.75 -6.61 14.11
C TYR A 50 9.54 -5.54 14.84
N LEU A 51 10.21 -5.91 15.93
CA LEU A 51 11.17 -5.03 16.58
C LEU A 51 12.58 -5.33 16.07
N PHE A 52 13.29 -4.28 15.72
CA PHE A 52 14.70 -4.31 15.34
C PHE A 52 15.54 -3.54 16.35
N GLY A 53 16.86 -3.73 16.29
CA GLY A 53 17.79 -2.99 17.15
C GLY A 53 17.98 -1.52 16.74
N ASN A 54 17.72 -1.18 15.48
CA ASN A 54 17.89 0.17 14.95
C ASN A 54 16.88 0.48 13.82
N GLN A 55 16.70 1.77 13.53
CA GLN A 55 15.80 2.24 12.47
C GLN A 55 16.26 1.80 11.07
N THR A 56 17.57 1.80 10.82
CA THR A 56 18.13 1.40 9.53
C THR A 56 17.82 -0.06 9.17
N ALA A 57 17.86 -0.98 10.14
CA ALA A 57 17.51 -2.38 9.89
C ALA A 57 16.01 -2.55 9.64
N ALA A 58 15.16 -1.85 10.40
CA ALA A 58 13.71 -1.86 10.18
C ALA A 58 13.37 -1.36 8.76
N LEU A 59 14.01 -0.28 8.33
CA LEU A 59 13.80 0.30 7.01
C LEU A 59 14.36 -0.59 5.90
N SER A 60 15.55 -1.16 6.07
CA SER A 60 16.15 -2.09 5.10
C SER A 60 15.30 -3.36 4.93
N PHE A 61 14.76 -3.90 6.02
CA PHE A 61 13.85 -5.04 5.99
C PHE A 61 12.57 -4.72 5.19
N VAL A 62 11.99 -3.54 5.39
CA VAL A 62 10.79 -3.12 4.64
C VAL A 62 11.10 -2.93 3.16
N LEU A 63 12.24 -2.32 2.82
CA LEU A 63 12.65 -2.12 1.42
C LEU A 63 12.93 -3.44 0.69
N ASP A 64 13.61 -4.39 1.35
CA ASP A 64 13.84 -5.74 0.81
C ASP A 64 12.50 -6.45 0.52
N LYS A 65 11.57 -6.37 1.48
CA LYS A 65 10.23 -6.94 1.31
C LYS A 65 9.44 -6.22 0.22
N GLU A 66 9.57 -4.90 0.09
CA GLU A 66 8.94 -4.11 -0.96
C GLU A 66 9.40 -4.59 -2.34
N ASP A 67 10.72 -4.73 -2.56
CA ASP A 67 11.29 -5.19 -3.83
C ASP A 67 10.81 -6.61 -4.20
N GLU A 68 10.82 -7.54 -3.23
CA GLU A 68 10.31 -8.89 -3.41
C GLU A 68 8.81 -8.90 -3.80
N LYS A 69 8.02 -7.98 -3.24
CA LYS A 69 6.59 -7.83 -3.60
C LYS A 69 6.43 -7.22 -4.98
N ARG A 70 7.22 -6.21 -5.32
CA ARG A 70 7.20 -5.58 -6.65
C ARG A 70 7.55 -6.56 -7.76
N GLY A 71 8.54 -7.43 -7.52
CA GLY A 71 8.87 -8.53 -8.43
C GLY A 71 7.73 -9.54 -8.64
N LYS A 72 6.78 -9.65 -7.70
CA LYS A 72 5.59 -10.51 -7.79
C LYS A 72 4.40 -9.84 -8.49
N GLY A 73 4.54 -8.60 -8.97
CA GLY A 73 3.47 -7.85 -9.61
C GLY A 73 2.61 -7.03 -8.65
N TYR A 74 3.12 -6.72 -7.46
CA TYR A 74 2.54 -5.67 -6.63
C TYR A 74 2.97 -4.30 -7.15
N TYR A 75 2.04 -3.36 -7.25
CA TYR A 75 2.31 -1.97 -7.63
C TYR A 75 2.28 -1.06 -6.39
N GLU A 76 3.12 -0.03 -6.40
CA GLU A 76 3.15 0.98 -5.34
C GLU A 76 1.97 1.93 -5.50
N VAL A 77 1.15 2.04 -4.45
CA VAL A 77 -0.01 2.94 -4.40
C VAL A 77 0.33 4.20 -3.63
N SER A 78 1.06 4.05 -2.54
CA SER A 78 1.45 5.18 -1.72
C SER A 78 2.74 4.90 -0.99
N ARG A 79 3.63 5.88 -0.98
CA ARG A 79 4.85 5.84 -0.18
C ARG A 79 4.98 7.15 0.58
N GLN A 80 5.02 7.04 1.90
CA GLN A 80 5.25 8.15 2.79
C GLN A 80 6.58 7.92 3.50
N ARG A 81 7.54 8.82 3.27
CA ARG A 81 8.79 8.85 4.02
C ARG A 81 8.86 10.18 4.74
N ALA A 82 9.04 10.15 6.06
CA ALA A 82 9.30 11.36 6.81
C ALA A 82 10.59 12.00 6.25
N PRO A 83 10.56 13.30 5.89
CA PRO A 83 11.73 13.94 5.33
C PRO A 83 12.81 14.07 6.40
N LEU A 84 13.87 13.26 6.28
CA LEU A 84 15.17 13.62 6.82
C LEU A 84 15.63 14.84 6.00
N THR A 85 15.66 16.00 6.63
CA THR A 85 16.12 17.31 6.12
C THR A 85 16.73 17.35 4.71
N ALA A 86 15.98 18.02 3.82
CA ALA A 86 16.39 18.77 2.63
C ALA A 86 16.96 18.04 1.39
N ALA A 87 16.06 17.66 0.49
CA ALA A 87 16.10 18.16 -0.90
C ALA A 87 14.67 18.30 -1.45
N LYS A 88 14.42 19.46 -2.07
CA LYS A 88 13.17 20.01 -2.64
C LYS A 88 12.11 18.98 -3.09
N PRO A 89 10.82 19.17 -2.72
CA PRO A 89 9.72 18.28 -3.12
C PRO A 89 9.33 18.54 -4.58
N LYS A 90 9.10 17.48 -5.35
CA LYS A 90 8.12 17.54 -6.46
C LYS A 90 6.80 17.04 -5.88
N PRO A 91 5.76 17.90 -5.76
CA PRO A 91 4.44 17.48 -5.32
C PRO A 91 3.85 16.53 -6.37
N ALA A 92 3.61 15.28 -5.99
CA ALA A 92 2.69 14.41 -6.69
C ALA A 92 1.61 14.00 -5.67
N ALA A 93 0.56 14.82 -5.68
CA ALA A 93 -0.84 14.54 -5.40
C ALA A 93 -1.21 13.77 -4.11
N PRO A 94 -2.05 14.36 -3.23
CA PRO A 94 -2.76 13.62 -2.19
C PRO A 94 -3.55 12.45 -2.80
N PRO A 95 -3.54 11.24 -2.23
CA PRO A 95 -4.62 10.30 -2.50
C PRO A 95 -5.86 10.87 -1.83
N GLU A 96 -6.68 11.51 -2.66
CA GLU A 96 -8.02 11.96 -2.30
C GLU A 96 -8.82 10.75 -1.77
N PRO A 97 -9.52 10.90 -0.63
CA PRO A 97 -10.38 9.84 -0.15
C PRO A 97 -11.56 9.74 -1.11
N SER A 98 -11.71 8.62 -1.81
CA SER A 98 -12.97 8.34 -2.50
C SER A 98 -13.77 7.32 -1.69
N PRO A 99 -14.71 7.76 -0.83
CA PRO A 99 -15.85 6.95 -0.46
C PRO A 99 -17.03 7.28 -1.38
N ALA A 100 -17.31 6.30 -2.24
CA ALA A 100 -18.65 5.75 -2.45
C ALA A 100 -19.72 6.54 -3.27
N GLN A 101 -20.07 5.90 -4.40
CA GLN A 101 -21.41 5.70 -4.99
C GLN A 101 -22.01 6.76 -5.95
N GLY A 102 -22.37 6.27 -7.15
CA GLY A 102 -23.72 6.48 -7.70
C GLY A 102 -23.82 6.94 -9.15
N ILE A 103 -24.19 5.99 -10.04
CA ILE A 103 -25.03 6.10 -11.28
C ILE A 103 -24.46 6.97 -12.45
N ASP A 104 -24.74 6.82 -13.75
CA ASP A 104 -25.46 5.90 -14.65
C ASP A 104 -24.81 6.15 -16.02
N ILE A 105 -24.30 5.12 -16.71
CA ILE A 105 -24.18 5.16 -18.18
C ILE A 105 -24.60 3.79 -18.69
N VAL A 106 -25.88 3.71 -19.02
CA VAL A 106 -26.43 2.79 -20.01
C VAL A 106 -25.67 2.94 -21.34
N SER A 107 -25.51 1.79 -22.01
CA SER A 107 -25.11 1.57 -23.41
C SER A 107 -23.61 1.60 -23.75
N ASP A 108 -23.01 0.42 -23.82
CA ASP A 108 -22.69 -0.13 -25.14
C ASP A 108 -22.86 -1.65 -25.15
N GLU A 109 -23.67 -2.06 -26.11
CA GLU A 109 -24.07 -3.40 -26.46
C GLU A 109 -22.99 -3.99 -27.37
N ALA A 110 -22.24 -5.01 -26.93
CA ALA A 110 -21.69 -6.00 -27.87
C ALA A 110 -20.93 -7.15 -27.18
N LEU A 111 -21.45 -8.37 -27.38
CA LEU A 111 -20.75 -9.62 -27.72
C LEU A 111 -19.60 -10.10 -26.79
N SER A 112 -19.53 -11.36 -26.35
CA SER A 112 -20.35 -12.54 -26.60
C SER A 112 -19.97 -13.57 -25.52
N TRP A 113 -20.98 -14.23 -24.97
CA TRP A 113 -20.84 -15.58 -24.44
C TRP A 113 -21.02 -16.55 -25.61
N ASP A 114 -20.05 -17.42 -25.84
CA ASP A 114 -20.09 -18.58 -26.72
C ASP A 114 -19.01 -19.55 -26.18
N PHE A 115 -19.22 -20.80 -25.83
CA PHE A 115 -20.38 -21.71 -25.76
C PHE A 115 -19.99 -22.80 -24.73
#